data_AF-A0A1V0NIM4-F1
#
_entry.id   AF-A0A1V0NIM4-F1
#
_cell.length_a   1.000
_cell.length_b   1.000
_cell.length_c   1.000
_cell.angle_alpha   90.00
_cell.angle_beta   90.00
_cell.angle_gamma   90.00
#
_symmetry.space_group_name_H-M   'P 1'
#
loop_
_entity.id
_entity.type
_entity.pdbx_description
1 polymer ?
#
loop_
_entity_poly.entity_id
_entity_poly.type
_entity_poly.pdbx_seq_one_letter_code
_entity_poly.pdbx_strand_id
1 'polypeptide(L)'
;MITPQSSGEETGISWAGDNDYFFVKGKEQTLNRLKELGLYDKVHYLVNAYGQYEAQTNLVKESLSMAIISAIITIIVISFFYILLHVLYFTHFRRTIVIKFISGMPNLRIHRRFIFVELGLLLILLPTLTIISNEFLYSLFVVSALWFISLIILLVQMKNFENGQINSLKGE
;
A
#
# COMPACT_ATOMS: atom_id res chain seq x y z
N MET A 1 24.05 -7.32 -5.05
CA MET A 1 25.18 -6.72 -5.79
C MET A 1 24.97 -7.03 -7.26
N ILE A 2 24.89 -6.01 -8.11
CA ILE A 2 24.62 -6.17 -9.55
C ILE A 2 25.98 -6.21 -10.25
N THR A 3 26.56 -7.40 -10.36
CA THR A 3 27.80 -7.62 -11.13
C THR A 3 27.41 -8.49 -12.34
N PRO A 4 27.59 -8.02 -13.59
CA PRO A 4 27.31 -8.85 -14.74
C PRO A 4 28.24 -10.06 -14.78
N GLN A 5 27.66 -11.22 -15.08
CA GLN A 5 28.30 -12.55 -14.99
C GLN A 5 29.51 -12.73 -15.93
N SER A 6 29.73 -11.80 -16.86
CA SER A 6 30.87 -11.82 -17.79
C SER A 6 32.07 -10.96 -17.35
N SER A 7 32.01 -10.30 -16.19
CA SER A 7 33.16 -9.57 -15.64
C SER A 7 33.89 -10.50 -14.67
N GLY A 8 35.14 -10.83 -14.99
CA GLY A 8 36.01 -11.59 -14.09
C GLY A 8 36.11 -10.95 -12.70
N GLU A 9 36.58 -11.74 -11.72
CA GLU A 9 36.50 -11.52 -10.26
C GLU A 9 36.96 -10.15 -9.69
N GLU A 10 37.44 -9.22 -10.50
CA GLU A 10 38.20 -8.04 -10.06
C GLU A 10 37.53 -6.68 -10.29
N THR A 11 36.21 -6.60 -10.57
CA THR A 11 35.55 -5.30 -10.89
C THR A 11 34.34 -4.95 -10.04
N GLY A 12 34.27 -5.44 -8.80
CA GLY A 12 33.13 -5.24 -7.89
C GLY A 12 32.81 -3.78 -7.51
N ILE A 13 33.74 -2.84 -7.68
CA ILE A 13 33.59 -1.46 -7.18
C ILE A 13 33.28 -0.45 -8.31
N SER A 14 33.65 -0.75 -9.56
CA SER A 14 33.49 0.21 -10.67
C SER A 14 32.05 0.38 -11.16
N TRP A 15 31.16 -0.59 -10.92
CA TRP A 15 29.77 -0.54 -11.36
C TRP A 15 28.84 0.21 -10.41
N ALA A 16 29.27 0.46 -9.17
CA ALA A 16 28.48 1.12 -8.13
C ALA A 16 28.72 2.64 -8.03
N GLY A 17 29.71 3.16 -8.75
CA GLY A 17 29.96 4.60 -8.88
C GLY A 17 29.07 5.21 -9.96
N ASP A 18 28.76 6.50 -9.80
CA ASP A 18 27.91 7.33 -10.66
C ASP A 18 28.12 7.01 -12.16
N ASN A 19 27.25 6.15 -12.71
CA ASN A 19 27.32 5.65 -14.09
C ASN A 19 26.82 6.70 -15.10
N ASP A 20 27.10 7.97 -14.85
CA ASP A 20 26.74 9.10 -15.71
C ASP A 20 27.40 8.97 -17.11
N TYR A 21 28.44 8.15 -17.25
CA TYR A 21 29.07 7.81 -18.52
C TYR A 21 28.18 7.00 -19.48
N PHE A 22 27.17 6.28 -18.96
CA PHE A 22 26.19 5.55 -19.77
C PHE A 22 24.97 6.43 -20.12
N PHE A 23 24.77 7.56 -19.43
CA PHE A 23 23.63 8.46 -19.62
C PHE A 23 24.06 9.75 -20.32
N VAL A 24 24.31 9.66 -21.64
CA VAL A 24 24.61 10.84 -22.45
C VAL A 24 23.37 11.76 -22.48
N LYS A 25 23.37 12.80 -21.63
CA LYS A 25 22.46 13.95 -21.78
C LYS A 25 22.64 14.51 -23.19
N GLY A 26 21.57 14.51 -23.99
CA GLY A 26 21.62 14.93 -25.40
C GLY A 26 21.76 13.80 -26.42
N LYS A 27 21.16 12.62 -26.17
CA LYS A 27 21.07 11.45 -27.06
C LYS A 27 20.93 11.80 -28.54
N GLU A 28 20.00 12.67 -28.92
CA GLU A 28 19.77 13.04 -30.33
C GLU A 28 20.96 13.75 -30.98
N GLN A 29 21.63 14.67 -30.27
CA GLN A 29 22.80 15.37 -30.77
C GLN A 29 23.98 14.43 -30.96
N THR A 30 24.20 13.51 -30.03
CA THR A 30 25.29 12.53 -30.11
C THR A 30 25.02 11.52 -31.22
N LEU A 31 23.77 11.07 -31.39
CA LEU A 31 23.35 10.18 -32.47
C LEU A 31 23.55 10.81 -33.85
N ASN A 32 23.20 12.10 -34.00
CA ASN A 32 23.38 12.83 -35.24
C ASN A 32 24.86 13.03 -35.58
N ARG A 33 25.71 13.37 -34.59
CA ARG A 33 27.16 13.45 -34.80
C ARG A 33 27.80 12.10 -35.16
N LEU A 34 27.34 11.01 -34.55
CA LEU A 34 27.79 9.65 -34.87
C LEU A 34 27.44 9.23 -36.31
N LYS A 35 26.30 9.70 -36.82
CA LYS A 35 25.89 9.51 -38.22
C LYS A 35 26.69 10.38 -39.18
N GLU A 36 26.89 11.67 -38.85
CA GLU A 36 27.72 12.59 -39.64
C GLU A 36 29.18 12.12 -39.77
N LEU A 37 29.73 11.51 -38.72
CA LEU A 37 31.10 10.96 -38.70
C LEU A 37 31.21 9.56 -39.33
N GLY A 38 30.10 8.96 -39.81
CA GLY A 38 30.08 7.60 -40.37
C GLY A 38 30.42 6.49 -39.37
N LEU A 39 30.46 6.81 -38.08
CA LEU A 39 30.81 5.88 -37.01
C LEU A 39 29.62 5.06 -36.53
N TYR A 40 28.40 5.49 -36.88
CA TYR A 40 27.14 4.85 -36.47
C TYR A 40 27.13 3.34 -36.73
N ASP A 41 27.57 2.86 -37.89
CA ASP A 41 27.62 1.43 -38.21
C ASP A 41 28.47 0.60 -37.22
N LYS A 42 29.56 1.18 -36.71
CA LYS A 42 30.44 0.51 -35.74
C LYS A 42 29.86 0.48 -34.32
N VAL A 43 29.02 1.46 -33.97
CA VAL A 43 28.46 1.61 -32.60
C VAL A 43 26.96 1.31 -32.53
N HIS A 44 26.34 0.93 -33.64
CA HIS A 44 24.90 0.69 -33.76
C HIS A 44 24.40 -0.37 -32.76
N TYR A 45 25.19 -1.42 -32.52
CA TYR A 45 24.86 -2.45 -31.53
C TYR A 45 24.70 -1.86 -30.12
N LEU A 46 25.61 -0.98 -29.70
CA LEU A 46 25.56 -0.32 -28.40
C LEU A 46 24.33 0.61 -28.34
N VAL A 47 24.13 1.45 -29.35
CA VAL A 47 22.99 2.37 -29.44
C VAL A 47 21.65 1.63 -29.35
N ASN A 48 21.51 0.48 -30.02
CA ASN A 48 20.29 -0.32 -30.00
C ASN A 48 20.06 -0.97 -28.62
N ALA A 49 21.11 -1.50 -27.98
CA ALA A 49 21.03 -2.05 -26.63
C ALA A 49 20.61 -0.96 -25.60
N TYR A 50 21.12 0.26 -25.74
CA TYR A 50 20.67 1.41 -24.94
C TYR A 50 19.22 1.79 -25.20
N GLY A 51 18.80 1.83 -26.47
CA GLY A 51 17.40 2.12 -26.83
C GLY A 51 16.44 1.08 -26.24
N GLN A 52 16.84 -0.19 -26.24
CA GLN A 52 16.09 -1.28 -25.58
C GLN A 52 16.08 -1.12 -24.06
N TYR A 53 17.20 -0.77 -23.43
CA TYR A 53 17.26 -0.50 -21.99
C TYR A 53 16.40 0.70 -21.58
N GLU A 54 16.43 1.79 -22.34
CA GLU A 54 15.59 2.97 -22.09
C GLU A 54 14.11 2.65 -22.28
N ALA A 55 13.75 1.89 -23.32
CA ALA A 55 12.38 1.42 -23.52
C ALA A 55 11.92 0.52 -22.35
N GLN A 56 12.75 -0.42 -21.92
CA GLN A 56 12.42 -1.30 -20.78
C GLN A 56 12.31 -0.53 -19.47
N THR A 57 13.21 0.41 -19.20
CA THR A 57 13.14 1.23 -17.98
C THR A 57 11.94 2.18 -17.98
N ASN A 58 11.55 2.73 -19.13
CA ASN A 58 10.34 3.55 -19.24
C ASN A 58 9.07 2.72 -19.05
N LEU A 59 9.01 1.50 -19.62
CA LEU A 59 7.89 0.58 -19.39
C LEU A 59 7.79 0.17 -17.91
N VAL A 60 8.92 -0.12 -17.26
CA VAL A 60 8.94 -0.42 -15.81
C VAL A 60 8.47 0.79 -15.00
N LYS A 61 8.93 2.01 -15.30
CA LYS A 61 8.47 3.24 -14.64
C LYS A 61 6.98 3.47 -14.81
N GLU A 62 6.44 3.27 -16.01
CA GLU A 62 5.02 3.41 -16.29
C GLU A 62 4.20 2.36 -15.52
N SER A 63 4.62 1.09 -15.57
CA SER A 63 3.97 0.02 -14.83
C SER A 63 3.98 0.26 -13.32
N LEU A 64 5.09 0.79 -12.78
CA LEU A 64 5.24 1.10 -11.36
C LEU A 64 4.39 2.31 -10.97
N SER A 65 4.31 3.34 -11.82
CA SER A 65 3.43 4.49 -11.61
C SER A 65 1.95 4.06 -11.55
N MET A 66 1.52 3.23 -12.52
CA MET A 66 0.17 2.67 -12.53
C MET A 66 -0.10 1.79 -11.30
N ALA A 67 0.87 0.97 -10.89
CA ALA A 67 0.77 0.15 -9.68
C ALA A 67 0.60 1.03 -8.43
N ILE A 68 1.38 2.10 -8.28
CA ILE A 68 1.25 3.05 -7.16
C ILE A 68 -0.12 3.70 -7.15
N ILE A 69 -0.60 4.21 -8.30
CA ILE A 69 -1.92 4.83 -8.41
C ILE A 69 -3.02 3.84 -8.01
N SER A 70 -2.93 2.60 -8.52
CA SER A 70 -3.89 1.54 -8.19
C SER A 70 -3.88 1.19 -6.69
N ALA A 71 -2.70 1.16 -6.06
CA ALA A 71 -2.56 0.92 -4.63
C ALA A 71 -3.19 2.05 -3.81
N ILE A 72 -2.94 3.31 -4.19
CA ILE A 72 -3.53 4.48 -3.51
C ILE A 72 -5.07 4.43 -3.59
N ILE A 73 -5.63 4.20 -4.78
CA ILE A 73 -7.08 4.09 -4.97
C ILE A 73 -7.64 2.95 -4.12
N THR A 74 -6.97 1.79 -4.10
CA THR A 74 -7.38 0.64 -3.31
C THR A 74 -7.40 0.96 -1.81
N ILE A 75 -6.39 1.66 -1.30
CA ILE A 75 -6.32 2.09 0.10
C ILE A 75 -7.48 3.03 0.44
N ILE A 76 -7.78 4.01 -0.43
CA ILE A 76 -8.90 4.95 -0.24
C ILE A 76 -10.23 4.21 -0.18
N VAL A 77 -10.48 3.32 -1.14
CA VAL A 77 -11.73 2.56 -1.23
C VAL A 77 -11.91 1.66 -0.02
N ILE A 78 -10.88 0.89 0.35
CA ILE A 78 -10.93 0.02 1.54
C ILE A 78 -11.18 0.85 2.80
N SER A 79 -10.48 1.99 2.96
CA SER A 79 -10.65 2.87 4.11
C SER A 79 -12.07 3.43 4.19
N PHE A 80 -12.64 3.85 3.06
CA PHE A 80 -14.01 4.34 2.99
C PHE A 80 -15.03 3.26 3.37
N PHE A 81 -14.92 2.06 2.78
CA PHE A 81 -15.79 0.92 3.12
C PHE A 81 -15.69 0.54 4.59
N TYR A 82 -14.49 0.62 5.16
CA TYR A 82 -14.25 0.31 6.56
C TYR A 82 -14.97 1.28 7.51
N ILE A 83 -14.87 2.58 7.24
CA ILE A 83 -15.59 3.62 7.98
C ILE A 83 -17.10 3.43 7.81
N LEU A 84 -17.55 3.17 6.59
CA LEU A 84 -18.97 2.95 6.29
C LEU A 84 -19.53 1.76 7.09
N LEU A 85 -18.79 0.66 7.20
CA LEU A 85 -19.19 -0.50 7.99
C LEU A 85 -19.42 -0.14 9.46
N HIS A 86 -18.51 0.63 10.06
CA HIS A 86 -18.62 1.08 11.44
C HIS A 86 -19.84 1.99 11.65
N VAL A 87 -20.03 2.98 10.77
CA VAL A 87 -21.18 3.89 10.81
C VAL A 87 -22.49 3.11 10.66
N LEU A 88 -22.55 2.20 9.68
CA LEU A 88 -23.74 1.40 9.41
C LEU A 88 -24.09 0.49 10.59
N TYR A 89 -23.08 -0.10 11.24
CA TYR A 89 -23.28 -0.89 12.45
C TYR A 89 -23.97 -0.07 13.54
N PHE A 90 -23.47 1.12 13.86
CA PHE A 90 -24.08 1.98 14.89
C PHE A 90 -25.47 2.47 14.48
N THR A 91 -25.68 2.83 13.21
CA THR A 91 -26.99 3.29 12.72
C THR A 91 -28.04 2.18 12.75
N HIS A 92 -27.72 1.00 12.20
CA HIS A 92 -28.67 -0.11 12.10
C HIS A 92 -28.99 -0.71 13.48
N PHE A 93 -27.99 -0.88 14.34
CA PHE A 93 -28.19 -1.47 15.67
C PHE A 93 -28.48 -0.43 16.76
N ARG A 94 -28.61 0.86 16.42
CA ARG A 94 -28.80 1.97 17.37
C ARG A 94 -29.82 1.65 18.45
N ARG A 95 -31.04 1.26 18.07
CA ARG A 95 -32.12 0.94 19.04
C ARG A 95 -31.73 -0.19 19.99
N THR A 96 -31.13 -1.25 19.46
CA THR A 96 -30.70 -2.41 20.26
C THR A 96 -29.56 -2.05 21.21
N ILE A 97 -28.62 -1.21 20.74
CA ILE A 97 -27.51 -0.69 21.54
C ILE A 97 -28.05 0.17 22.69
N VAL A 98 -28.96 1.11 22.41
CA VAL A 98 -29.62 1.97 23.43
C VAL A 98 -30.31 1.12 24.50
N ILE A 99 -31.14 0.14 24.11
CA ILE A 99 -31.89 -0.70 25.07
C ILE A 99 -30.92 -1.46 26.00
N LYS A 100 -29.86 -2.06 25.41
CA LYS A 100 -28.84 -2.77 26.19
C LYS A 100 -28.04 -1.84 27.11
N PHE A 101 -27.73 -0.63 26.63
CA PHE A 101 -27.05 0.39 27.42
C PHE A 101 -27.88 0.82 28.63
N ILE A 102 -29.16 1.17 28.43
CA ILE A 102 -30.09 1.56 29.51
C ILE A 102 -30.30 0.40 30.51
N SER A 103 -30.25 -0.85 30.04
CA SER A 103 -30.33 -2.03 30.92
C SER A 103 -29.10 -2.25 31.81
N GLY A 104 -28.08 -1.37 31.74
CA GLY A 104 -26.86 -1.46 32.53
C GLY A 104 -25.85 -2.49 32.00
N MET A 105 -26.00 -2.94 30.75
CA MET A 105 -25.06 -3.89 30.15
C MET A 105 -23.70 -3.20 29.91
N PRO A 106 -22.56 -3.81 30.29
CA PRO A 106 -21.25 -3.23 30.05
C PRO A 106 -20.98 -3.08 28.56
N ASN A 107 -20.40 -1.94 28.19
CA ASN A 107 -20.37 -1.48 26.80
C ASN A 107 -19.69 -2.50 25.85
N LEU A 108 -18.54 -3.08 26.24
CA LEU A 108 -17.87 -4.14 25.46
C LEU A 108 -18.75 -5.38 25.19
N ARG A 109 -19.67 -5.72 26.10
CA ARG A 109 -20.57 -6.87 25.94
C ARG A 109 -21.65 -6.59 24.90
N ILE A 110 -22.06 -5.34 24.73
CA ILE A 110 -23.02 -4.91 23.71
C ILE A 110 -22.43 -5.14 22.31
N HIS A 111 -21.15 -4.79 22.13
CA HIS A 111 -20.43 -4.84 20.85
C HIS A 111 -19.73 -6.18 20.59
N ARG A 112 -19.79 -7.16 21.49
CA ARG A 112 -19.08 -8.45 21.36
C ARG A 112 -19.30 -9.14 20.02
N ARG A 113 -20.54 -9.14 19.50
CA ARG A 113 -20.85 -9.77 18.20
C ARG A 113 -20.12 -9.08 17.05
N PHE A 114 -20.04 -7.74 17.08
CA PHE A 114 -19.33 -6.96 16.08
C PHE A 114 -17.83 -7.28 16.11
N ILE A 115 -17.22 -7.28 17.31
CA ILE A 115 -15.81 -7.64 17.49
C ILE A 115 -15.52 -9.05 16.98
N PHE A 116 -16.42 -10.02 17.18
CA PHE A 116 -16.26 -11.38 16.66
C PHE A 116 -16.31 -11.45 15.13
N VAL A 117 -17.24 -10.73 14.49
CA VAL A 117 -17.35 -10.69 13.02
C VAL A 117 -16.10 -10.05 12.43
N GLU A 118 -15.64 -8.96 13.03
CA GLU A 118 -14.44 -8.26 12.63
C GLU A 118 -13.17 -9.11 12.79
N LEU A 119 -13.04 -9.80 13.92
CA LEU A 119 -11.96 -10.77 14.12
C LEU A 119 -12.01 -11.87 13.04
N GLY A 120 -13.21 -12.36 12.70
CA GLY A 120 -13.40 -13.32 11.62
C GLY A 120 -12.93 -12.79 10.26
N LEU A 121 -13.23 -11.53 9.95
CA LEU A 121 -12.77 -10.88 8.71
C LEU A 121 -11.24 -10.77 8.67
N LEU A 122 -10.62 -10.40 9.80
CA LEU A 122 -9.16 -10.28 9.92
C LEU A 122 -8.46 -11.64 9.84
N LEU A 123 -9.09 -12.72 10.33
CA LEU A 123 -8.59 -14.09 10.20
C LEU A 123 -8.56 -14.56 8.74
N ILE A 124 -9.47 -14.07 7.89
CA ILE A 124 -9.46 -14.33 6.44
C ILE A 124 -8.41 -13.47 5.74
N LEU A 125 -8.20 -12.24 6.23
CA LEU A 125 -7.20 -11.31 5.68
C LEU A 125 -5.77 -11.82 5.88
N LEU A 126 -5.46 -12.41 7.04
CA LEU A 126 -4.11 -12.88 7.38
C LEU A 126 -3.48 -13.86 6.36
N PRO A 127 -4.12 -14.99 5.99
CA PRO A 127 -3.57 -15.90 4.99
C PRO A 127 -3.49 -15.24 3.61
N THR A 128 -4.48 -14.42 3.24
CA THR A 128 -4.49 -13.69 1.97
C THR A 128 -3.27 -12.78 1.85
N LEU A 129 -2.96 -12.02 2.91
CA LEU A 129 -1.81 -11.13 2.93
C LEU A 129 -0.49 -11.92 2.91
N THR A 130 -0.44 -13.05 3.62
CA THR A 130 0.76 -13.91 3.69
C THR A 130 1.10 -14.52 2.35
N ILE A 131 0.10 -14.90 1.54
CA ILE A 131 0.31 -15.42 0.18
C ILE A 131 0.88 -14.31 -0.74
N ILE A 132 0.42 -13.07 -0.58
CA ILE A 132 0.86 -11.94 -1.41
C ILE A 132 2.26 -11.44 -1.01
N SER A 133 2.52 -11.30 0.30
CA SER A 133 3.78 -10.77 0.81
C SER A 133 4.90 -11.80 0.86
N ASN A 134 4.56 -13.10 0.85
CA ASN A 134 5.45 -14.23 1.13
C ASN A 134 6.17 -14.15 2.49
N GLU A 135 5.69 -13.28 3.39
CA GLU A 135 6.32 -12.90 4.65
C GLU A 135 5.26 -12.92 5.77
N PHE A 136 5.24 -14.00 6.57
CA PHE A 136 4.23 -14.17 7.62
C PHE A 136 4.30 -13.09 8.70
N LEU A 137 5.51 -12.71 9.14
CA LEU A 137 5.71 -11.71 10.19
C LEU A 137 5.18 -10.34 9.79
N TYR A 138 5.42 -9.94 8.53
CA TYR A 138 4.86 -8.70 7.99
C TYR A 138 3.34 -8.72 8.01
N SER A 139 2.74 -9.82 7.54
CA SER A 139 1.28 -9.97 7.51
C SER A 139 0.65 -9.96 8.90
N LEU A 140 1.28 -10.64 9.86
CA LEU A 140 0.85 -10.64 11.25
C LEU A 140 0.89 -9.24 11.86
N PHE A 141 1.97 -8.49 11.62
CA PHE A 141 2.11 -7.11 12.09
C PHE A 141 1.01 -6.21 11.52
N VAL A 142 0.77 -6.27 10.21
CA VAL A 142 -0.25 -5.46 9.54
C VAL A 142 -1.65 -5.78 10.06
N VAL A 143 -2.03 -7.06 10.14
CA VAL A 143 -3.35 -7.47 10.64
C VAL A 143 -3.54 -7.09 12.09
N SER A 144 -2.51 -7.24 12.93
CA SER A 144 -2.55 -6.81 14.33
C SER A 144 -2.75 -5.29 14.44
N ALA A 145 -2.00 -4.50 13.67
CA ALA A 145 -2.14 -3.04 13.66
C ALA A 145 -3.55 -2.60 13.25
N LEU A 146 -4.11 -3.22 12.21
CA LEU A 146 -5.49 -2.97 11.78
C LEU A 146 -6.51 -3.30 12.86
N TRP A 147 -6.33 -4.42 13.58
CA TRP A 147 -7.20 -4.78 14.70
C TRP A 147 -7.16 -3.75 15.83
N PHE A 148 -5.97 -3.27 16.20
CA PHE A 148 -5.83 -2.23 17.22
C PHE A 148 -6.47 -0.92 16.80
N ILE A 149 -6.25 -0.48 15.56
CA ILE A 149 -6.88 0.73 15.02
C ILE A 149 -8.41 0.60 15.07
N SER A 150 -8.94 -0.57 14.72
CA SER A 150 -10.38 -0.81 14.83
C SER A 150 -10.91 -0.63 16.24
N LEU A 151 -10.23 -1.26 17.20
CA LEU A 151 -10.59 -1.21 18.60
C LEU A 151 -10.65 0.24 19.08
N ILE A 152 -9.69 1.07 18.67
CA ILE A 152 -9.68 2.51 18.97
C ILE A 152 -10.90 3.20 18.37
N ILE A 153 -11.21 2.97 17.09
CA ILE A 153 -12.37 3.56 16.42
C ILE A 153 -13.68 3.18 17.13
N LEU A 154 -13.83 1.90 17.46
CA LEU A 154 -14.98 1.38 18.20
C LEU A 154 -15.12 2.06 19.56
N LEU A 155 -14.03 2.17 20.33
CA LEU A 155 -14.02 2.81 21.65
C LEU A 155 -14.37 4.31 21.57
N VAL A 156 -13.87 5.03 20.56
CA VAL A 156 -14.20 6.43 20.33
C VAL A 156 -15.68 6.59 20.01
N GLN A 157 -16.22 5.75 19.11
CA GLN A 157 -17.65 5.79 18.76
C GLN A 157 -18.55 5.43 19.94
N MET A 158 -18.15 4.46 20.76
CA MET A 158 -18.82 4.10 22.01
C MET A 158 -18.88 5.29 22.97
N LYS A 159 -17.75 5.97 23.21
CA LYS A 159 -17.69 7.15 24.08
C LYS A 159 -18.55 8.30 23.55
N ASN A 160 -18.50 8.55 22.25
CA ASN A 160 -19.33 9.59 21.62
C ASN A 160 -20.82 9.28 21.73
N PHE A 161 -21.20 8.00 21.60
CA PHE A 161 -22.57 7.55 21.79
C PHE A 161 -23.04 7.72 23.24
N GLU A 162 -22.23 7.30 24.22
CA GLU A 162 -22.54 7.47 25.65
C GLU A 162 -22.76 8.95 26.00
N ASN A 163 -21.83 9.82 25.60
CA ASN A 163 -21.94 11.26 25.81
C ASN A 163 -23.20 11.84 25.16
N GLY A 164 -23.52 11.43 23.93
CA GLY A 164 -24.73 11.88 23.22
C GLY A 164 -26.03 11.46 23.92
N GLN A 165 -26.07 10.23 24.48
CA GLN A 165 -27.23 9.78 25.24
C GLN A 165 -27.36 10.51 26.58
N ILE A 166 -26.25 10.73 27.28
CA ILE A 166 -26.24 11.46 28.56
C ILE A 166 -26.72 12.90 28.35
N ASN A 167 -26.29 13.58 27.29
CA ASN A 167 -26.73 14.95 26.99
C ASN A 167 -28.22 14.99 26.61
N SER A 168 -28.68 14.05 25.77
CA SER A 168 -30.10 13.94 25.43
C SER A 168 -31.01 13.66 26.63
N LEU A 169 -30.52 12.95 27.66
CA LEU A 169 -31.26 12.69 28.90
C LEU A 169 -31.22 13.88 29.87
N LYS A 170 -30.22 14.76 29.74
CA LYS A 170 -30.11 16.02 30.50
C LYS A 170 -30.93 17.17 29.90
N GLY A 171 -31.45 17.01 28.69
CA GLY A 171 -32.29 18.01 28.02
C GLY A 171 -31.52 19.15 27.36
N GLU A 172 -30.23 18.94 27.05
CA GLU A 172 -29.41 19.85 26.22
C GLU A 172 -29.36 19.39 24.77
#